data_AF-A0A964U3L3-F1
#
_entry.id   AF-A0A964U3L3-F1
#
_cell.length_a   1.000
_cell.length_b   1.000
_cell.length_c   1.000
_cell.angle_alpha   90.00
_cell.angle_beta   90.00
_cell.angle_gamma   90.00
#
_symmetry.space_group_name_H-M   'P 1'
#
loop_
_entity.id
_entity.type
_entity.pdbx_description
1 polymer ?
#
loop_
_entity_poly.entity_id
_entity_poly.type
_entity_poly.pdbx_seq_one_letter_code
_entity_poly.pdbx_strand_id
1 'polypeptide(L)'
;MDVDDIVTEDFLERLDFAACHRWGLVIEMLIEAFSLAATPPDEVCRVDHFSTAFSKISGMAEGYSPFTMPNYRDHFDQGKMLEMIEKSRQKKTSKRKSASKT
;
A
#
# COMPACT_ATOMS: atom_id res chain seq x y z
N MET A 1 3.72 15.86 -10.71
CA MET A 1 4.10 14.53 -10.20
C MET A 1 4.31 13.64 -11.40
N ASP A 2 5.54 13.18 -11.57
CA ASP A 2 5.93 12.26 -12.63
C ASP A 2 5.79 10.80 -12.15
N VAL A 3 5.35 9.92 -13.04
CA VAL A 3 5.12 8.48 -12.79
C VAL A 3 5.61 7.59 -13.94
N ASP A 4 6.08 8.16 -15.06
CA ASP A 4 6.27 7.40 -16.30
C ASP A 4 7.31 6.28 -16.15
N ASP A 5 8.32 6.48 -15.30
CA ASP A 5 9.38 5.51 -15.03
C ASP A 5 8.94 4.28 -14.21
N ILE A 6 7.76 4.30 -13.59
CA ILE A 6 7.27 3.19 -12.75
C ILE A 6 6.10 2.42 -13.37
N VAL A 7 5.38 2.98 -14.35
CA VAL A 7 4.18 2.34 -14.93
C VAL A 7 4.58 1.29 -15.97
N THR A 8 5.17 0.21 -15.48
CA THR A 8 5.49 -1.00 -16.24
C THR A 8 4.41 -2.06 -16.05
N GLU A 9 4.37 -3.07 -16.92
CA GLU A 9 3.46 -4.21 -16.76
C GLU A 9 3.67 -4.94 -15.42
N ASP A 10 4.93 -5.20 -15.04
CA ASP A 10 5.28 -5.81 -13.74
C ASP A 10 4.79 -4.96 -12.57
N PHE A 11 4.92 -3.64 -12.64
CA PHE A 11 4.39 -2.75 -11.62
C PHE A 11 2.86 -2.81 -11.51
N LEU A 12 2.15 -2.80 -12.65
CA LEU A 12 0.69 -2.88 -12.67
C LEU A 12 0.19 -4.21 -12.13
N GLU A 13 0.86 -5.32 -12.44
CA GLU A 13 0.57 -6.62 -11.84
C GLU A 13 0.78 -6.62 -10.32
N ARG A 14 1.88 -6.04 -9.84
CA ARG A 14 2.15 -5.92 -8.40
C ARG A 14 1.12 -5.05 -7.70
N LEU A 15 0.69 -3.96 -8.34
CA LEU A 15 -0.35 -3.07 -7.81
C LEU A 15 -1.68 -3.80 -7.66
N ASP A 16 -2.13 -4.51 -8.71
CA ASP A 16 -3.35 -5.30 -8.67
C ASP A 16 -3.27 -6.44 -7.62
N PHE A 17 -2.12 -7.11 -7.56
CA PHE A 17 -1.88 -8.16 -6.58
C PHE A 17 -1.89 -7.65 -5.14
N ALA A 18 -1.15 -6.57 -4.85
CA ALA A 18 -1.07 -5.93 -3.53
C ALA A 18 -2.44 -5.39 -3.09
N ALA A 19 -3.27 -4.96 -4.05
CA ALA A 19 -4.64 -4.57 -3.84
C ALA A 19 -5.62 -5.76 -3.70
N CYS A 20 -5.13 -7.00 -3.66
CA CYS A 20 -5.93 -8.21 -3.54
C CYS A 20 -7.05 -8.29 -4.59
N HIS A 21 -6.78 -7.81 -5.82
CA HIS A 21 -7.78 -7.70 -6.90
C HIS A 21 -9.03 -6.89 -6.53
N ARG A 22 -8.91 -5.94 -5.59
CA ARG A 22 -9.99 -5.03 -5.20
C ARG A 22 -9.71 -3.64 -5.73
N TRP A 23 -10.55 -3.15 -6.63
CA TRP A 23 -10.38 -1.81 -7.22
C TRP A 23 -10.34 -0.68 -6.19
N GLY A 24 -11.13 -0.78 -5.11
CA GLY A 24 -11.07 0.19 -4.01
C GLY A 24 -9.72 0.24 -3.30
N LEU A 25 -9.01 -0.89 -3.19
CA LEU A 25 -7.65 -0.93 -2.61
C LEU A 25 -6.61 -0.40 -3.59
N VAL A 26 -6.80 -0.58 -4.90
CA VAL A 26 -5.94 0.06 -5.91
C VAL A 26 -6.00 1.58 -5.76
N ILE A 27 -7.20 2.14 -5.68
CA ILE A 27 -7.41 3.58 -5.49
C ILE A 27 -6.79 4.06 -4.17
N GLU A 28 -6.98 3.33 -3.07
CA GLU A 28 -6.40 3.67 -1.77
C GLU A 28 -4.87 3.68 -1.82
N MET A 29 -4.26 2.70 -2.49
CA MET A 29 -2.81 2.61 -2.68
C MET A 29 -2.28 3.80 -3.48
N LEU A 30 -2.94 4.14 -4.58
CA LEU A 30 -2.60 5.29 -5.43
C LEU A 30 -2.66 6.60 -4.65
N ILE A 31 -3.74 6.84 -3.92
CA ILE A 31 -3.92 8.05 -3.12
C ILE A 31 -2.81 8.18 -2.08
N GLU A 32 -2.52 7.11 -1.33
CA GLU A 32 -1.48 7.17 -0.29
C GLU A 32 -0.08 7.33 -0.88
N ALA A 33 0.26 6.59 -1.95
CA ALA A 33 1.56 6.69 -2.61
C ALA A 33 1.79 8.07 -3.22
N PHE A 34 0.77 8.66 -3.87
CA PHE A 34 0.87 10.01 -4.40
C PHE A 34 0.85 11.07 -3.30
N SER A 35 0.18 10.85 -2.18
CA SER A 35 0.27 11.78 -1.04
C SER A 35 1.68 11.81 -0.45
N LEU A 36 2.33 10.65 -0.36
CA LEU A 36 3.73 10.53 0.05
C LEU A 36 4.65 11.26 -0.93
N ALA A 37 4.52 10.96 -2.23
CA ALA A 37 5.34 11.56 -3.28
C ALA A 37 5.06 13.06 -3.53
N ALA A 38 3.98 13.61 -2.98
CA ALA A 38 3.68 15.05 -3.05
C ALA A 38 4.31 15.83 -1.89
N THR A 39 4.92 15.13 -0.92
CA THR A 39 5.60 15.76 0.21
C THR A 39 7.04 16.08 -0.19
N PRO A 40 7.50 17.34 -0.07
CA PRO A 40 8.86 17.71 -0.43
C PRO A 40 9.92 16.88 0.33
N PRO A 41 11.06 16.54 -0.29
CA PRO A 41 11.56 17.05 -1.57
C PRO A 41 11.12 16.24 -2.81
N ASP A 42 10.28 15.23 -2.65
CA ASP A 42 9.93 14.33 -3.73
C ASP A 42 8.93 15.00 -4.70
N GLU A 43 9.28 15.05 -5.99
CA GLU A 43 8.38 15.49 -7.08
C GLU A 43 8.07 14.34 -8.07
N VAL A 44 8.74 13.20 -7.88
CA VAL A 44 8.67 11.99 -8.70
C VAL A 44 8.16 10.83 -7.86
N CYS A 45 7.10 10.17 -8.30
CA CYS A 45 6.57 9.02 -7.61
C CYS A 45 7.37 7.76 -7.94
N ARG A 46 8.08 7.21 -6.95
CA ARG A 46 8.85 5.97 -7.00
C ARG A 46 8.12 4.78 -6.37
N VAL A 47 8.58 3.57 -6.69
CA VAL A 47 8.14 2.28 -6.11
C VAL A 47 8.16 2.29 -4.57
N ASP A 48 9.12 2.98 -3.96
CA ASP A 48 9.23 3.08 -2.49
C ASP A 48 8.02 3.75 -1.84
N HIS A 49 7.36 4.70 -2.52
CA HIS A 49 6.11 5.28 -2.02
C HIS A 49 4.99 4.25 -1.99
N PHE A 50 4.91 3.37 -3.00
CA PHE A 50 3.94 2.28 -3.05
C PHE A 50 4.23 1.21 -1.99
N SER A 51 5.49 0.86 -1.78
CA SER A 51 5.91 -0.04 -0.69
C SER A 51 5.54 0.51 0.69
N THR A 52 5.73 1.82 0.89
CA THR A 52 5.36 2.52 2.12
C THR A 52 3.83 2.60 2.27
N ALA A 53 3.11 2.95 1.22
CA ALA A 53 1.64 2.97 1.19
C ALA A 53 1.06 1.61 1.55
N PHE A 54 1.58 0.53 0.94
CA PHE A 54 1.19 -0.85 1.24
C PHE A 54 1.35 -1.16 2.72
N SER A 55 2.50 -0.81 3.32
CA SER A 55 2.78 -1.05 4.74
C SER A 55 1.78 -0.29 5.64
N LYS A 56 1.46 0.97 5.32
CA LYS A 56 0.47 1.78 6.06
C LYS A 56 -0.97 1.27 5.96
N ILE A 57 -1.35 0.74 4.80
CA ILE A 57 -2.71 0.23 4.52
C ILE A 57 -2.88 -1.16 5.15
N SER A 58 -1.95 -2.08 4.88
CA SER A 58 -1.99 -3.47 5.37
C SER A 58 -1.63 -3.63 6.84
N GLY A 59 -0.82 -2.71 7.39
CA GLY A 59 -0.22 -2.88 8.71
C GLY A 59 0.91 -3.92 8.74
N MET A 60 1.42 -4.34 7.57
CA MET A 60 2.63 -5.15 7.45
C MET A 60 3.89 -4.31 7.73
N ALA A 61 5.00 -4.99 7.98
CA ALA A 61 6.29 -4.33 8.24
C ALA A 61 6.79 -3.58 7.01
N GLU A 62 7.36 -2.39 7.24
CA GLU A 62 7.99 -1.59 6.18
C GLU A 62 9.10 -2.39 5.46
N GLY A 63 9.22 -2.17 4.16
CA GLY A 63 10.18 -2.89 3.30
C GLY A 63 9.75 -4.30 2.88
N TYR A 64 8.74 -4.89 3.53
CA TYR A 64 8.15 -6.18 3.15
C TYR A 64 6.86 -5.96 2.34
N SER A 65 7.00 -5.75 1.03
CA SER A 65 5.87 -5.52 0.13
C SER A 65 5.99 -6.28 -1.20
N PRO A 66 4.86 -6.52 -1.89
CA PRO A 66 4.88 -7.05 -3.26
C PRO A 66 5.61 -6.14 -4.25
N PHE A 67 5.84 -4.86 -3.93
CA PHE A 67 6.50 -3.90 -4.82
C PHE A 67 8.03 -4.05 -4.83
N THR A 68 8.63 -4.52 -3.74
CA THR A 68 10.09 -4.65 -3.59
C THR A 68 10.57 -6.10 -3.61
N MET A 69 9.67 -7.07 -3.39
CA MET A 69 10.04 -8.48 -3.29
C MET A 69 10.14 -9.17 -4.67
N PRO A 70 11.28 -9.77 -5.02
CA PRO A 70 11.35 -10.69 -6.17
C PRO A 70 10.40 -11.87 -5.98
N ASN A 71 9.79 -12.38 -7.05
CA ASN A 71 8.86 -13.52 -7.00
C ASN A 71 7.76 -13.36 -5.92
N TYR A 72 7.25 -12.15 -5.76
CA TYR A 72 6.29 -11.79 -4.69
C TYR A 72 5.10 -12.76 -4.56
N ARG A 73 4.65 -13.38 -5.65
CA ARG A 73 3.54 -14.34 -5.63
C ARG A 73 3.82 -15.58 -4.76
N ASP A 74 5.08 -15.93 -4.52
CA ASP A 74 5.49 -17.06 -3.67
C ASP A 74 5.55 -16.68 -2.18
N HIS A 75 5.70 -15.39 -1.89
CA HIS A 75 5.93 -14.86 -0.54
C HIS A 75 4.69 -14.26 0.10
N PHE A 76 3.66 -13.98 -0.69
CA PHE A 76 2.44 -13.31 -0.26
C PHE A 76 1.21 -14.12 -0.65
N ASP A 77 0.30 -14.29 0.31
CA ASP A 77 -1.01 -14.87 0.10
C ASP A 77 -2.07 -13.77 0.18
N GLN A 78 -2.82 -13.56 -0.90
CA GLN A 78 -3.79 -12.45 -0.98
C GLN A 78 -4.93 -12.56 0.03
N GLY A 79 -5.33 -13.79 0.41
CA GLY A 79 -6.33 -14.01 1.45
C GLY A 79 -5.85 -13.48 2.80
N LYS A 80 -4.63 -13.87 3.20
CA LYS A 80 -3.98 -13.38 4.42
C LYS A 80 -3.72 -11.88 4.37
N MET A 81 -3.29 -11.34 3.24
CA MET A 81 -3.10 -9.88 3.08
C MET A 81 -4.41 -9.13 3.32
N LEU A 82 -5.51 -9.58 2.73
CA LEU A 82 -6.82 -8.97 2.91
C LEU A 82 -7.27 -9.01 4.37
N GLU A 83 -7.11 -10.16 5.05
CA GLU A 83 -7.38 -10.25 6.48
C GLU A 83 -6.55 -9.25 7.31
N MET A 84 -5.27 -9.07 6.98
CA MET A 84 -4.41 -8.11 7.66
C MET A 84 -4.88 -6.67 7.47
N ILE A 85 -5.26 -6.29 6.25
CA ILE A 85 -5.84 -4.99 5.92
C ILE A 85 -7.13 -4.76 6.74
N GLU A 86 -8.01 -5.75 6.82
CA GLU A 86 -9.25 -5.64 7.61
C GLU A 86 -8.97 -5.47 9.11
N LYS A 87 -8.03 -6.25 9.66
CA LYS A 87 -7.57 -6.13 11.05
C LYS A 87 -6.94 -4.76 11.33
N SER A 88 -6.17 -4.21 10.39
CA SER A 88 -5.54 -2.89 10.52
C SER A 88 -6.61 -1.78 10.64
N ARG A 89 -7.68 -1.88 9.84
CA ARG A 89 -8.81 -0.94 9.84
C ARG A 89 -9.63 -1.00 11.14
N GLN A 90 -9.86 -2.20 11.67
CA GLN A 90 -10.53 -2.36 12.96
C GLN A 90 -9.74 -1.70 14.10
N LYS A 91 -8.40 -1.89 14.12
CA LYS A 91 -7.51 -1.24 15.11
C LYS A 91 -7.56 0.29 15.00
N LYS A 92 -7.49 0.85 13.78
CA LYS A 92 -7.58 2.31 13.56
C LYS A 92 -8.92 2.88 14.06
N THR A 93 -10.03 2.18 13.82
CA THR A 93 -11.37 2.58 14.29
C THR A 93 -11.47 2.58 15.81
N SER A 94 -10.96 1.53 16.47
CA SER A 94 -10.94 1.43 17.94
C SER A 94 -10.12 2.54 18.59
N LYS A 95 -8.95 2.88 18.03
CA LYS A 95 -8.08 3.95 18.53
C LYS A 95 -8.70 5.35 18.42
N ARG A 96 -9.45 5.62 17.33
CA ARG A 96 -10.19 6.89 17.18
C ARG A 96 -11.30 7.03 18.22
N LYS A 97 -12.04 5.95 18.52
CA LYS A 97 -13.09 5.95 19.54
C LYS A 97 -12.55 6.22 20.96
N SER A 98 -11.36 5.72 21.29
CA SER A 98 -10.73 6.02 22.58
C SER A 98 -10.22 7.47 22.67
N ALA A 99 -9.65 8.00 21.58
CA ALA A 99 -9.14 9.37 21.54
C ALA A 99 -10.24 10.43 21.63
N SER A 100 -11.45 10.16 21.11
CA SER A 100 -12.57 11.10 21.15
C SER A 100 -13.35 11.11 22.49
N LYS A 101 -12.98 10.24 23.44
CA LYS A 101 -13.58 10.15 24.79
C LYS A 101 -12.74 10.85 25.88
N THR A 102 -11.63 11.46 25.49
CA THR A 102 -10.71 12.20 26.39
C THR A 102 -10.80 13.69 26.04
#